data_AF-A0A1I4XCI8-F1
#
_entry.id   AF-A0A1I4XCI8-F1
#
_cell.length_a   1.000
_cell.length_b   1.000
_cell.length_c   1.000
_cell.angle_alpha   90.00
_cell.angle_beta   90.00
_cell.angle_gamma   90.00
#
_symmetry.space_group_name_H-M   'P 1'
#
loop_
_entity.id
_entity.type
_entity.pdbx_description
1 polymer ?
#
loop_
_entity_poly.entity_id
_entity_poly.type
_entity_poly.pdbx_seq_one_letter_code
_entity_poly.pdbx_strand_id
1 'polypeptide(L)'
;MKPTVVLVGRPNVGKSTLFNRLTKTRDALVADLPGLTRDRHYGHGRVGSRPYLVVDTGGFEPVVDEGIMFEMARQTLQAIDEADAVVFIVDGRVGITPQDKIIANRLRQSDRPVCVAVNKVEGMNENVVTADFHELGLGEPVAISAAHGEGVRHLINDVLAHFPEAEEEPEDKHPKFAVVGRPNVGKSTLVNAILGEERVIAFDAPGTTRDSIYIGFERNGHNYTIIDTAGVRRRSKVDDAIEKFSVIKTMKAIEDANVAVLVLDATQDVSDQDARVAGFVLETGRALVVAINKWEVATEEQRDRIKREIARKLAFLDFAKFHYISALQGKGVGDLFASIDQAYAAAMIKIPTPKLTRVLQLALERQQPPLSGRIRPKLRYAHQGGSNPPVVVVHGNALENVPASYWRYLEHTFMKLFKLQGTPLRVQFKKSENPFEAKAEKERAKRVHPGRRKQANAAKG
;
A
#
# COMPACT_ATOMS: atom_id res chain seq x y z
N MET A 1 0.94 14.11 -2.75
CA MET A 1 0.15 12.85 -2.67
C MET A 1 0.40 11.96 -3.89
N LYS A 2 0.43 10.63 -3.71
CA LYS A 2 0.52 9.70 -4.85
C LYS A 2 -0.82 9.60 -5.60
N PRO A 3 -0.84 9.71 -6.94
CA PRO A 3 -2.06 9.52 -7.71
C PRO A 3 -2.63 8.10 -7.54
N THR A 4 -3.95 7.99 -7.46
CA THR A 4 -4.68 6.71 -7.45
C THR A 4 -5.35 6.46 -8.79
N VAL A 5 -4.99 5.33 -9.39
CA VAL A 5 -5.48 4.85 -10.68
C VAL A 5 -6.42 3.67 -10.44
N VAL A 6 -7.67 3.80 -10.87
CA VAL A 6 -8.68 2.75 -10.68
C VAL A 6 -8.90 2.01 -12.01
N LEU A 7 -8.80 0.68 -11.98
CA LEU A 7 -9.02 -0.18 -13.15
C LEU A 7 -10.49 -0.61 -13.20
N VAL A 8 -11.18 -0.24 -14.27
CA VAL A 8 -12.61 -0.51 -14.47
C VAL A 8 -12.81 -1.29 -15.76
N GLY A 9 -13.84 -2.13 -15.82
CA GLY A 9 -14.24 -2.84 -17.03
C GLY A 9 -15.04 -4.09 -16.72
N ARG A 10 -15.70 -4.64 -17.74
CA ARG A 10 -16.49 -5.86 -17.60
C ARG A 10 -15.64 -7.06 -17.14
N PRO A 11 -16.24 -8.17 -16.69
CA PRO A 11 -15.50 -9.39 -16.37
C PRO A 11 -14.63 -9.87 -17.54
N ASN A 12 -13.51 -10.53 -17.22
CA ASN A 12 -12.63 -11.21 -18.18
C ASN A 12 -11.90 -10.35 -19.24
N VAL A 13 -11.97 -9.01 -19.17
CA VAL A 13 -11.16 -8.12 -20.05
C VAL A 13 -9.67 -8.08 -19.71
N GLY A 14 -9.25 -8.71 -18.60
CA GLY A 14 -7.85 -8.78 -18.19
C GLY A 14 -7.42 -7.74 -17.14
N LYS A 15 -8.35 -7.22 -16.33
CA LYS A 15 -8.07 -6.24 -15.27
C LYS A 15 -7.05 -6.73 -14.25
N SER A 16 -7.25 -7.92 -13.68
CA SER A 16 -6.33 -8.48 -12.70
C SER A 16 -4.97 -8.84 -13.30
N THR A 17 -4.92 -9.17 -14.60
CA THR A 17 -3.65 -9.35 -15.33
C THR A 17 -2.89 -8.03 -15.44
N LEU A 18 -3.59 -6.94 -15.79
CA LEU A 18 -3.00 -5.61 -15.84
C LEU A 18 -2.56 -5.16 -14.44
N PHE A 19 -3.43 -5.30 -13.44
CA PHE A 19 -3.15 -5.01 -12.04
C PHE A 19 -1.84 -5.65 -11.57
N ASN A 20 -1.71 -6.99 -11.71
CA ASN A 20 -0.51 -7.73 -11.30
C ASN A 20 0.77 -7.26 -12.03
N ARG A 21 0.62 -6.82 -13.28
CA ARG A 21 1.73 -6.27 -14.05
C ARG A 21 2.12 -4.87 -13.57
N LEU A 22 1.14 -4.03 -13.25
CA LEU A 22 1.35 -2.68 -12.73
C LEU A 22 1.98 -2.71 -11.33
N THR A 23 1.57 -3.65 -10.48
CA THR A 23 2.01 -3.73 -9.09
C THR A 23 3.36 -4.42 -8.90
N LYS A 24 3.86 -5.15 -9.92
CA LYS A 24 4.91 -6.17 -9.79
C LYS A 24 4.56 -7.20 -8.70
N THR A 25 4.95 -8.45 -8.89
CA THR A 25 4.50 -9.58 -8.04
C THR A 25 4.89 -9.54 -6.55
N ARG A 26 5.52 -8.46 -6.05
CA ARG A 26 5.94 -8.30 -4.65
C ARG A 26 5.39 -7.06 -3.92
N ASP A 27 4.82 -6.08 -4.64
CA ASP A 27 4.33 -4.82 -4.05
C ASP A 27 2.79 -4.66 -4.16
N ALA A 28 2.07 -5.74 -4.51
CA ALA A 28 0.62 -5.80 -4.42
C ALA A 28 0.20 -5.92 -2.95
N LEU A 29 -0.58 -4.95 -2.47
CA LEU A 29 -1.16 -4.89 -1.13
C LEU A 29 -2.56 -5.52 -1.18
N VAL A 30 -2.69 -6.77 -0.77
CA VAL A 30 -4.00 -7.43 -0.70
C VAL A 30 -4.69 -6.97 0.59
N ALA A 31 -5.32 -5.80 0.53
CA ALA A 31 -6.12 -5.27 1.63
C ALA A 31 -7.57 -5.73 1.50
N ASP A 32 -7.88 -6.89 2.07
CA ASP A 32 -9.27 -7.27 2.37
C ASP A 32 -9.77 -6.34 3.49
N LEU A 33 -10.93 -5.69 3.42
CA LEU A 33 -11.48 -4.84 4.49
C LEU A 33 -13.01 -4.95 4.35
N PRO A 34 -13.81 -5.25 5.39
CA PRO A 34 -15.26 -5.39 5.22
C PRO A 34 -15.88 -4.00 5.03
N GLY A 35 -16.82 -3.90 4.09
CA GLY A 35 -17.20 -2.64 3.46
C GLY A 35 -16.49 -2.41 2.12
N LEU A 36 -15.43 -3.18 1.86
CA LEU A 36 -15.03 -3.61 0.52
C LEU A 36 -15.39 -5.08 0.43
N THR A 37 -16.09 -5.48 -0.63
CA THR A 37 -16.14 -6.90 -0.92
C THR A 37 -14.75 -7.40 -1.28
N ARG A 38 -14.63 -8.73 -1.24
CA ARG A 38 -13.50 -9.61 -1.58
C ARG A 38 -12.81 -9.35 -2.94
N ASP A 39 -13.19 -8.29 -3.65
CA ASP A 39 -12.94 -8.10 -5.08
C ASP A 39 -12.02 -6.91 -5.39
N ARG A 40 -11.51 -6.19 -4.36
CA ARG A 40 -10.59 -5.07 -4.57
C ARG A 40 -9.17 -5.37 -4.14
N HIS A 41 -8.28 -5.38 -5.12
CA HIS A 41 -6.86 -5.46 -4.86
C HIS A 41 -6.25 -4.06 -4.94
N TYR A 42 -5.40 -3.74 -3.97
CA TYR A 42 -4.64 -2.51 -3.93
C TYR A 42 -3.18 -2.82 -4.24
N GLY A 43 -2.45 -1.91 -4.86
CA GLY A 43 -1.02 -2.13 -4.96
C GLY A 43 -0.26 -0.95 -5.49
N HIS A 44 1.03 -0.98 -5.27
CA HIS A 44 1.90 0.09 -5.69
C HIS A 44 2.42 -0.16 -7.09
N GLY A 45 2.14 0.77 -8.00
CA GLY A 45 2.82 0.85 -9.27
C GLY A 45 3.89 1.93 -9.27
N ARG A 46 4.85 1.78 -10.18
CA ARG A 46 5.86 2.82 -10.43
C ARG A 46 6.25 2.83 -11.90
N VAL A 47 6.14 4.01 -12.52
CA VAL A 47 6.69 4.26 -13.86
C VAL A 47 7.77 5.32 -13.76
N GLY A 48 9.00 4.95 -14.14
CA GLY A 48 10.18 5.78 -13.90
C GLY A 48 10.38 6.05 -12.41
N SER A 49 10.42 7.34 -12.05
CA SER A 49 10.48 7.84 -10.67
C SER A 49 9.10 8.10 -10.06
N ARG A 50 8.00 8.05 -10.82
CA ARG A 50 6.65 8.44 -10.36
C ARG A 50 5.91 7.24 -9.75
N PRO A 51 5.69 7.21 -8.41
CA PRO A 51 4.88 6.17 -7.78
C PRO A 51 3.38 6.50 -7.88
N TYR A 52 2.55 5.46 -7.95
CA TYR A 52 1.09 5.59 -7.94
C TYR A 52 0.45 4.40 -7.21
N LEU A 53 -0.77 4.59 -6.72
CA LEU A 53 -1.60 3.53 -6.19
C LEU A 53 -2.49 3.01 -7.32
N VAL A 54 -2.60 1.70 -7.49
CA VAL A 54 -3.56 1.08 -8.41
C VAL A 54 -4.58 0.27 -7.64
N VAL A 55 -5.85 0.36 -8.06
CA VAL A 55 -6.98 -0.35 -7.47
C VAL A 55 -7.67 -1.17 -8.55
N ASP A 56 -7.77 -2.49 -8.38
CA ASP A 56 -8.64 -3.35 -9.18
C ASP A 56 -10.04 -3.32 -8.56
N THR A 57 -11.10 -3.01 -9.32
CA THR A 57 -12.47 -2.95 -8.78
C THR A 57 -13.25 -4.24 -8.93
N GLY A 58 -12.64 -5.32 -9.45
CA GLY A 58 -13.36 -6.55 -9.81
C GLY A 58 -14.22 -6.38 -11.07
N GLY A 59 -14.92 -7.45 -11.48
CA GLY A 59 -15.85 -7.42 -12.63
C GLY A 59 -16.96 -6.37 -12.48
N PHE A 60 -16.96 -5.30 -13.28
CA PHE A 60 -18.05 -4.33 -13.24
C PHE A 60 -19.21 -4.80 -14.12
N GLU A 61 -20.29 -5.25 -13.51
CA GLU A 61 -21.56 -5.59 -14.16
C GLU A 61 -22.62 -4.51 -13.84
N PRO A 62 -22.97 -3.64 -14.79
CA PRO A 62 -23.83 -2.49 -14.51
C PRO A 62 -25.34 -2.78 -14.53
N VAL A 63 -25.77 -4.05 -14.73
CA VAL A 63 -27.17 -4.43 -15.06
C VAL A 63 -27.79 -5.33 -14.00
N VAL A 64 -27.77 -4.95 -12.73
CA VAL A 64 -28.46 -5.72 -11.68
C VAL A 64 -29.10 -4.77 -10.68
N ASP A 65 -30.42 -4.82 -10.57
CA ASP A 65 -31.21 -3.90 -9.75
C ASP A 65 -31.38 -4.38 -8.29
N GLU A 66 -31.07 -5.65 -7.98
CA GLU A 66 -31.13 -6.22 -6.64
C GLU A 66 -30.04 -7.29 -6.38
N GLY A 67 -29.70 -7.52 -5.11
CA GLY A 67 -28.76 -8.57 -4.69
C GLY A 67 -27.28 -8.16 -4.66
N ILE A 68 -26.38 -9.15 -4.51
CA ILE A 68 -24.94 -8.97 -4.28
C ILE A 68 -24.28 -8.13 -5.40
N MET A 69 -24.76 -8.27 -6.64
CA MET A 69 -24.22 -7.55 -7.79
C MET A 69 -24.59 -6.04 -7.81
N PHE A 70 -25.72 -5.64 -7.22
CA PHE A 70 -26.08 -4.22 -7.05
C PHE A 70 -25.13 -3.52 -6.06
N GLU A 71 -24.78 -4.20 -4.95
CA GLU A 71 -23.79 -3.68 -4.00
C GLU A 71 -22.39 -3.55 -4.64
N MET A 72 -21.99 -4.51 -5.50
CA MET A 72 -20.73 -4.44 -6.26
C MET A 72 -20.69 -3.26 -7.25
N ALA A 73 -21.82 -2.94 -7.90
CA ALA A 73 -21.93 -1.80 -8.80
C ALA A 73 -21.79 -0.47 -8.03
N ARG A 74 -22.48 -0.32 -6.89
CA ARG A 74 -22.38 0.88 -6.02
C ARG A 74 -20.96 1.09 -5.50
N GLN A 75 -20.29 -0.02 -5.22
CA GLN A 75 -18.90 -0.05 -4.78
C GLN A 75 -17.92 0.41 -5.86
N THR A 76 -18.04 -0.11 -7.09
CA THR A 76 -17.18 0.31 -8.21
C THR A 76 -17.34 1.79 -8.53
N LEU A 77 -18.58 2.30 -8.48
CA LEU A 77 -18.85 3.73 -8.64
C LEU A 77 -18.18 4.58 -7.57
N GLN A 78 -18.24 4.15 -6.31
CA GLN A 78 -17.53 4.84 -5.23
C GLN A 78 -16.00 4.86 -5.45
N ALA A 79 -15.42 3.78 -6.00
CA ALA A 79 -13.99 3.75 -6.33
C ALA A 79 -13.65 4.75 -7.45
N ILE A 80 -14.48 4.83 -8.48
CA ILE A 80 -14.36 5.80 -9.57
C ILE A 80 -14.43 7.22 -9.01
N ASP A 81 -15.41 7.52 -8.17
CA ASP A 81 -15.58 8.85 -7.57
C ASP A 81 -14.40 9.27 -6.69
N GLU A 82 -13.72 8.31 -6.08
CA GLU A 82 -12.55 8.51 -5.21
C GLU A 82 -11.20 8.49 -5.96
N ALA A 83 -11.20 8.05 -7.22
CA ALA A 83 -10.00 7.92 -8.05
C ALA A 83 -9.44 9.30 -8.45
N ASP A 84 -8.13 9.38 -8.65
CA ASP A 84 -7.55 10.54 -9.34
C ASP A 84 -7.66 10.35 -10.86
N ALA A 85 -7.50 9.12 -11.35
CA ALA A 85 -7.73 8.73 -12.74
C ALA A 85 -8.34 7.32 -12.86
N VAL A 86 -9.02 7.07 -13.97
CA VAL A 86 -9.64 5.78 -14.28
C VAL A 86 -9.05 5.20 -15.55
N VAL A 87 -8.69 3.91 -15.52
CA VAL A 87 -8.34 3.14 -16.71
C VAL A 87 -9.50 2.20 -17.02
N PHE A 88 -10.22 2.50 -18.11
CA PHE A 88 -11.31 1.67 -18.59
C PHE A 88 -10.79 0.61 -19.57
N ILE A 89 -10.80 -0.65 -19.14
CA ILE A 89 -10.22 -1.77 -19.87
C ILE A 89 -11.31 -2.49 -20.67
N VAL A 90 -11.07 -2.64 -21.97
CA VAL A 90 -11.93 -3.36 -22.92
C VAL A 90 -11.13 -4.48 -23.61
N ASP A 91 -11.80 -5.42 -24.25
CA ASP A 91 -11.17 -6.58 -24.91
C ASP A 91 -11.14 -6.38 -26.43
N GLY A 92 -9.95 -6.17 -26.99
CA GLY A 92 -9.74 -5.95 -28.43
C GLY A 92 -10.07 -7.17 -29.29
N ARG A 93 -10.13 -8.38 -28.73
CA ARG A 93 -10.51 -9.60 -29.48
C ARG A 93 -12.02 -9.73 -29.66
N VAL A 94 -12.77 -9.20 -28.68
CA VAL A 94 -14.24 -9.28 -28.66
C VAL A 94 -14.86 -8.06 -29.35
N GLY A 95 -14.16 -6.92 -29.35
CA GLY A 95 -14.71 -5.65 -29.79
C GLY A 95 -15.61 -5.01 -28.72
N ILE A 96 -16.33 -3.95 -29.10
CA ILE A 96 -17.24 -3.25 -28.19
C ILE A 96 -18.46 -4.12 -27.88
N THR A 97 -18.79 -4.25 -26.59
CA THR A 97 -20.02 -4.90 -26.14
C THR A 97 -21.05 -3.88 -25.62
N PRO A 98 -22.35 -4.24 -25.53
CA PRO A 98 -23.36 -3.40 -24.89
C PRO A 98 -23.01 -3.03 -23.45
N GLN A 99 -22.39 -3.95 -22.70
CA GLN A 99 -21.90 -3.67 -21.35
C GLN A 99 -20.85 -2.56 -21.38
N ASP A 100 -19.88 -2.62 -22.29
CA ASP A 100 -18.84 -1.58 -22.41
C ASP A 100 -19.47 -0.19 -22.69
N LYS A 101 -20.53 -0.12 -23.50
CA LYS A 101 -21.28 1.14 -23.74
C LYS A 101 -21.97 1.66 -22.48
N ILE A 102 -22.55 0.79 -21.64
CA ILE A 102 -23.16 1.19 -20.37
C ILE A 102 -22.10 1.73 -19.40
N ILE A 103 -20.95 1.05 -19.30
CA ILE A 103 -19.83 1.49 -18.46
C ILE A 103 -19.32 2.85 -18.96
N ALA A 104 -19.10 2.99 -20.26
CA ALA A 104 -18.65 4.23 -20.87
C ALA A 104 -19.61 5.41 -20.64
N ASN A 105 -20.92 5.18 -20.75
CA ASN A 105 -21.94 6.18 -20.43
C ASN A 105 -21.81 6.71 -19.01
N ARG A 106 -21.57 5.83 -18.02
CA ARG A 106 -21.38 6.23 -16.63
C ARG A 106 -20.05 6.96 -16.44
N LEU A 107 -18.97 6.49 -17.06
CA LEU A 107 -17.66 7.14 -16.98
C LEU A 107 -17.65 8.54 -17.61
N ARG A 108 -18.45 8.78 -18.66
CA ARG A 108 -18.64 10.12 -19.25
C ARG A 108 -19.32 11.12 -18.30
N GLN A 109 -20.08 10.63 -17.33
CA GLN A 109 -20.72 11.46 -16.30
C GLN A 109 -19.79 11.72 -15.11
N SER A 110 -18.61 11.10 -15.08
CA SER A 110 -17.62 11.30 -14.04
C SER A 110 -16.72 12.48 -14.38
N ASP A 111 -16.38 13.30 -13.39
CA ASP A 111 -15.42 14.40 -13.53
C ASP A 111 -13.95 13.92 -13.54
N ARG A 112 -13.72 12.60 -13.54
CA ARG A 112 -12.38 12.01 -13.48
C ARG A 112 -11.81 11.81 -14.88
N PRO A 113 -10.49 12.01 -15.09
CA PRO A 113 -9.84 11.66 -16.34
C PRO A 113 -9.92 10.14 -16.55
N VAL A 114 -10.45 9.74 -17.72
CA VAL A 114 -10.61 8.34 -18.13
C VAL A 114 -9.68 8.05 -19.30
N CYS A 115 -8.93 6.97 -19.22
CA CYS A 115 -8.14 6.44 -20.31
C CYS A 115 -8.70 5.08 -20.74
N VAL A 116 -9.03 4.91 -22.02
CA VAL A 116 -9.49 3.63 -22.56
C VAL A 116 -8.29 2.76 -22.92
N ALA A 117 -8.22 1.57 -22.34
CA ALA A 117 -7.19 0.58 -22.60
C ALA A 117 -7.78 -0.63 -23.34
N VAL A 118 -7.47 -0.77 -24.62
CA VAL A 118 -7.88 -1.90 -25.45
C VAL A 118 -6.89 -3.04 -25.22
N ASN A 119 -7.28 -4.03 -24.41
CA ASN A 119 -6.42 -5.12 -24.00
C ASN A 119 -6.51 -6.34 -24.93
N LYS A 120 -5.52 -7.23 -24.87
CA LYS A 120 -5.42 -8.49 -25.63
C LYS A 120 -5.23 -8.32 -27.15
N VAL A 121 -4.50 -7.28 -27.54
CA VAL A 121 -4.22 -6.91 -28.94
C VAL A 121 -2.98 -7.61 -29.54
N GLU A 122 -2.56 -8.73 -28.94
CA GLU A 122 -1.33 -9.41 -29.37
C GLU A 122 -1.36 -9.78 -30.86
N GLY A 123 -0.37 -9.30 -31.63
CA GLY A 123 -0.26 -9.59 -33.07
C GLY A 123 -1.30 -8.89 -33.95
N MET A 124 -2.07 -7.94 -33.42
CA MET A 124 -3.04 -7.14 -34.16
C MET A 124 -2.44 -5.82 -34.63
N ASN A 125 -3.01 -5.22 -35.67
CA ASN A 125 -2.67 -3.85 -36.07
C ASN A 125 -3.38 -2.86 -35.13
N GLU A 126 -2.59 -2.04 -34.42
CA GLU A 126 -3.09 -1.10 -33.40
C GLU A 126 -4.18 -0.17 -33.95
N ASN A 127 -3.96 0.45 -35.12
CA ASN A 127 -4.89 1.40 -35.72
C ASN A 127 -6.23 0.75 -36.09
N VAL A 128 -6.21 -0.54 -36.44
CA VAL A 128 -7.43 -1.28 -36.83
C VAL A 128 -8.21 -1.69 -35.58
N VAL A 129 -7.52 -2.21 -34.56
CA VAL A 129 -8.19 -2.73 -33.36
C VAL A 129 -8.74 -1.61 -32.48
N THR A 130 -8.14 -0.41 -32.46
CA THR A 130 -8.62 0.72 -31.64
C THR A 130 -9.73 1.52 -32.32
N ALA A 131 -9.87 1.43 -33.66
CA ALA A 131 -10.79 2.25 -34.45
C ALA A 131 -12.23 2.21 -33.91
N ASP A 132 -12.75 1.01 -33.67
CA ASP A 132 -14.12 0.82 -33.19
C ASP A 132 -14.31 1.47 -31.80
N PHE A 133 -13.30 1.41 -30.94
CA PHE A 133 -13.38 1.88 -29.55
C PHE A 133 -13.45 3.40 -29.40
N HIS A 134 -13.20 4.17 -30.46
CA HIS A 134 -13.49 5.61 -30.47
C HIS A 134 -14.99 5.90 -30.27
N GLU A 135 -15.89 4.97 -30.62
CA GLU A 135 -17.35 5.11 -30.40
C GLU A 135 -17.70 5.27 -28.91
N LEU A 136 -16.81 4.84 -28.01
CA LEU A 136 -17.00 5.00 -26.56
C LEU A 136 -16.91 6.45 -26.11
N GLY A 137 -16.38 7.38 -26.92
CA GLY A 137 -16.38 8.82 -26.65
C GLY A 137 -15.65 9.19 -25.36
N LEU A 138 -14.55 8.50 -25.05
CA LEU A 138 -13.75 8.65 -23.82
C LEU A 138 -12.28 9.00 -24.13
N GLY A 139 -12.05 9.70 -25.24
CA GLY A 139 -10.70 10.04 -25.72
C GLY A 139 -10.09 9.00 -26.65
N GLU A 140 -8.77 9.04 -26.79
CA GLU A 140 -8.00 8.15 -27.67
C GLU A 140 -7.77 6.78 -27.00
N PRO A 141 -8.23 5.66 -27.59
CA PRO A 141 -8.00 4.34 -27.02
C PRO A 141 -6.55 3.89 -27.17
N VAL A 142 -5.95 3.40 -26.08
CA VAL A 142 -4.58 2.89 -26.06
C VAL A 142 -4.58 1.37 -26.18
N ALA A 143 -3.92 0.85 -27.22
CA ALA A 143 -3.74 -0.58 -27.43
C ALA A 143 -2.71 -1.15 -26.43
N ILE A 144 -3.07 -2.22 -25.72
CA ILE A 144 -2.18 -2.89 -24.75
C ILE A 144 -2.25 -4.42 -24.82
N SER A 145 -1.16 -5.06 -24.41
CA SER A 145 -1.18 -6.45 -23.95
C SER A 145 -0.78 -6.51 -22.48
N ALA A 146 -1.75 -6.71 -21.59
CA ALA A 146 -1.46 -6.94 -20.18
C ALA A 146 -0.69 -8.26 -19.94
N ALA A 147 -0.85 -9.25 -20.82
CA ALA A 147 -0.18 -10.54 -20.71
C ALA A 147 1.32 -10.46 -21.06
N HIS A 148 1.68 -9.67 -22.07
CA HIS A 148 3.07 -9.53 -22.56
C HIS A 148 3.75 -8.25 -22.09
N GLY A 149 2.98 -7.21 -21.75
CA GLY A 149 3.43 -5.90 -21.25
C GLY A 149 3.57 -4.83 -22.31
N GLU A 150 3.14 -5.10 -23.53
CA GLU A 150 3.13 -4.16 -24.65
C GLU A 150 2.11 -3.04 -24.38
N GLY A 151 2.45 -1.79 -24.70
CA GLY A 151 1.60 -0.61 -24.50
C GLY A 151 1.38 -0.18 -23.04
N VAL A 152 1.57 -1.06 -22.05
CA VAL A 152 1.25 -0.79 -20.63
C VAL A 152 2.01 0.40 -20.05
N ARG A 153 3.29 0.56 -20.41
CA ARG A 153 4.09 1.70 -19.94
C ARG A 153 3.62 3.03 -20.53
N HIS A 154 3.20 3.02 -21.79
CA HIS A 154 2.66 4.19 -22.48
C HIS A 154 1.34 4.61 -21.83
N LEU A 155 0.41 3.66 -21.70
CA LEU A 155 -0.88 3.86 -21.02
C LEU A 155 -0.73 4.58 -19.67
N ILE A 156 0.17 4.11 -18.81
CA ILE A 156 0.33 4.71 -17.48
C ILE A 156 1.05 6.05 -17.54
N ASN A 157 1.99 6.26 -18.47
CA ASN A 157 2.59 7.57 -18.65
C ASN A 157 1.54 8.61 -19.02
N ASP A 158 0.61 8.29 -19.93
CA ASP A 158 -0.46 9.20 -20.36
C ASP A 158 -1.42 9.51 -19.21
N VAL A 159 -1.82 8.48 -18.46
CA VAL A 159 -2.63 8.63 -17.25
C VAL A 159 -1.93 9.55 -16.25
N LEU A 160 -0.62 9.37 -16.05
CA LEU A 160 0.14 10.14 -15.06
C LEU A 160 0.61 11.52 -15.55
N ALA A 161 0.53 11.82 -16.84
CA ALA A 161 0.98 13.10 -17.41
C ALA A 161 0.18 14.30 -16.89
N HIS A 162 -1.07 14.06 -16.49
CA HIS A 162 -2.00 15.08 -15.99
C HIS A 162 -1.81 15.42 -14.51
N PHE A 163 -1.02 14.61 -13.78
CA PHE A 163 -0.72 14.87 -12.38
C PHE A 163 0.61 15.61 -12.24
N PRO A 164 0.72 16.53 -11.28
CA PRO A 164 1.99 17.18 -10.99
C PRO A 164 3.05 16.11 -10.67
N GLU A 165 4.29 16.37 -11.08
CA GLU A 165 5.39 15.55 -10.59
C GLU A 165 5.41 15.64 -9.06
N ALA A 166 5.65 14.50 -8.40
CA ALA A 166 5.84 14.51 -6.97
C ALA A 166 7.12 15.30 -6.69
N GLU A 167 6.98 16.56 -6.28
CA GLU A 167 8.07 17.31 -5.70
C GLU A 167 8.53 16.55 -4.44
N GLU A 168 9.84 16.38 -4.29
CA GLU A 168 10.41 15.98 -3.00
C GLU A 168 10.16 17.15 -2.04
N GLU A 169 8.98 17.16 -1.41
CA GLU A 169 8.73 18.07 -0.30
C GLU A 169 9.88 17.89 0.70
N PRO A 170 10.47 19.00 1.22
CA PRO A 170 11.48 18.89 2.25
C PRO A 170 10.96 17.98 3.36
N GLU A 171 11.78 17.01 3.80
CA GLU A 171 11.41 16.15 4.92
C GLU A 171 11.08 17.06 6.12
N ASP A 172 9.79 17.29 6.35
CA ASP A 172 9.32 17.91 7.58
C ASP A 172 9.85 17.06 8.72
N LYS A 173 10.71 17.67 9.55
CA LYS A 173 11.38 16.97 10.66
C LYS A 173 10.46 16.79 11.86
N HIS A 174 9.18 16.54 11.62
CA HIS A 174 8.18 16.36 12.66
C HIS A 174 7.21 15.22 12.31
N PRO A 175 6.55 14.61 13.30
CA PRO A 175 5.62 13.52 13.04
C PRO A 175 4.43 13.96 12.18
N LYS A 176 4.24 13.33 11.02
CA LYS A 176 2.97 13.32 10.29
C LYS A 176 2.20 12.06 10.69
N PHE A 177 0.97 12.20 11.19
CA PHE A 177 0.18 11.04 11.61
C PHE A 177 -1.25 11.06 11.08
N ALA A 178 -1.79 9.88 10.79
CA ALA A 178 -3.16 9.69 10.34
C ALA A 178 -3.99 8.98 11.41
N VAL A 179 -5.19 9.48 11.69
CA VAL A 179 -6.15 8.81 12.58
C VAL A 179 -7.05 7.91 11.74
N VAL A 180 -6.96 6.60 11.97
CA VAL A 180 -7.64 5.57 11.16
C VAL A 180 -8.42 4.60 12.03
N GLY A 181 -9.39 3.91 11.43
CA GLY A 181 -10.29 3.00 12.14
C GLY A 181 -11.70 3.05 11.57
N ARG A 182 -12.55 2.13 12.02
CA ARG A 182 -13.93 2.01 11.56
C ARG A 182 -14.76 3.28 11.74
N PRO A 183 -15.89 3.42 11.01
CA PRO A 183 -16.90 4.43 11.32
C PRO A 183 -17.31 4.38 12.81
N ASN A 184 -17.65 5.54 13.39
CA ASN A 184 -18.24 5.67 14.73
C ASN A 184 -17.39 5.21 15.94
N VAL A 185 -16.13 4.78 15.74
CA VAL A 185 -15.19 4.48 16.85
C VAL A 185 -14.71 5.74 17.60
N GLY A 186 -15.03 6.93 17.08
CA GLY A 186 -14.69 8.22 17.69
C GLY A 186 -13.44 8.91 17.13
N LYS A 187 -13.07 8.66 15.86
CA LYS A 187 -11.96 9.33 15.18
C LYS A 187 -12.08 10.86 15.20
N SER A 188 -13.19 11.41 14.72
CA SER A 188 -13.41 12.86 14.68
C SER A 188 -13.45 13.47 16.08
N THR A 189 -14.00 12.75 17.06
CA THR A 189 -13.95 13.14 18.48
C THR A 189 -12.51 13.21 18.98
N LEU A 190 -11.67 12.24 18.62
CA LEU A 190 -10.25 12.24 18.98
C LEU A 190 -9.49 13.39 18.32
N VAL A 191 -9.71 13.65 17.02
CA VAL A 191 -9.05 14.76 16.32
C VAL A 191 -9.48 16.10 16.94
N ASN A 192 -10.76 16.29 17.24
CA ASN A 192 -11.24 17.51 17.90
C ASN A 192 -10.68 17.65 19.33
N ALA A 193 -10.60 16.55 20.08
CA ALA A 193 -10.01 16.56 21.41
C ALA A 193 -8.53 16.97 21.36
N ILE A 194 -7.79 16.47 20.36
CA ILE A 194 -6.40 16.87 20.12
C ILE A 194 -6.32 18.36 19.78
N LEU A 195 -7.10 18.83 18.79
CA LEU A 195 -7.03 20.22 18.34
C LEU A 195 -7.59 21.24 19.36
N GLY A 196 -8.44 20.78 20.28
CA GLY A 196 -9.05 21.59 21.33
C GLY A 196 -8.28 21.58 22.67
N GLU A 197 -7.16 20.87 22.79
CA GLU A 197 -6.31 20.97 23.99
C GLU A 197 -5.76 22.40 24.13
N GLU A 198 -5.77 22.96 25.34
CA GLU A 198 -5.25 24.31 25.63
C GLU A 198 -3.80 24.53 25.17
N ARG A 199 -3.04 23.43 25.04
CA ARG A 199 -1.62 23.44 24.66
C ARG A 199 -1.39 23.30 23.15
N VAL A 200 -2.46 23.18 22.38
CA VAL A 200 -2.39 23.01 20.93
C VAL A 200 -2.64 24.34 20.24
N ILE A 201 -1.66 24.76 19.43
CA ILE A 201 -1.75 25.96 18.61
C ILE A 201 -1.83 25.51 17.16
N ALA A 202 -2.99 25.69 16.52
CA ALA A 202 -3.17 25.36 15.11
C ALA A 202 -2.55 26.45 14.22
N PHE A 203 -1.85 26.03 13.17
CA PHE A 203 -1.33 26.95 12.17
C PHE A 203 -2.36 27.18 11.07
N ASP A 204 -2.86 28.41 10.93
CA ASP A 204 -3.58 28.83 9.72
C ASP A 204 -2.56 29.31 8.68
N ALA A 205 -1.99 28.39 7.90
CA ALA A 205 -1.07 28.75 6.83
C ALA A 205 -1.85 29.17 5.56
N PRO A 206 -1.69 30.43 5.06
CA PRO A 206 -2.23 30.85 3.78
C PRO A 206 -1.41 30.18 2.65
N GLY A 207 -2.06 29.36 1.81
CA GLY A 207 -1.41 28.58 0.74
C GLY A 207 -1.84 27.11 0.67
N THR A 208 -2.59 26.63 1.66
CA THR A 208 -3.13 25.25 1.76
C THR A 208 -4.37 24.99 0.88
N THR A 209 -4.70 25.89 -0.04
CA THR A 209 -5.95 25.93 -0.82
C THR A 209 -6.08 24.88 -1.94
N ARG A 210 -5.32 23.78 -1.88
CA ARG A 210 -5.58 22.59 -2.72
C ARG A 210 -5.86 21.32 -1.94
N ASP A 211 -5.27 21.12 -0.75
CA ASP A 211 -5.43 19.88 0.01
C ASP A 211 -5.91 20.15 1.44
N SER A 212 -7.24 20.12 1.63
CA SER A 212 -7.94 20.30 2.92
C SER A 212 -7.72 19.16 3.93
N ILE A 213 -6.62 18.42 3.81
CA ILE A 213 -6.37 17.12 4.45
C ILE A 213 -5.28 17.23 5.53
N TYR A 214 -4.35 18.18 5.42
CA TYR A 214 -3.24 18.35 6.38
C TYR A 214 -3.52 19.47 7.36
N ILE A 215 -3.46 19.16 8.65
CA ILE A 215 -3.63 20.13 9.74
C ILE A 215 -2.35 20.16 10.56
N GLY A 216 -1.56 21.22 10.38
CA GLY A 216 -0.37 21.49 11.17
C GLY A 216 -0.73 22.13 12.52
N PHE A 217 -0.09 21.67 13.59
CA PHE A 217 -0.23 22.27 14.92
C PHE A 217 1.03 22.08 15.75
N GLU A 218 1.16 22.90 16.79
CA GLU A 218 2.22 22.80 17.79
C GLU A 218 1.65 22.34 19.12
N ARG A 219 2.37 21.45 19.82
CA ARG A 219 2.03 21.00 21.18
C ARG A 219 3.28 20.91 22.04
N ASN A 220 3.31 21.61 23.17
CA ASN A 220 4.47 21.66 24.08
C ASN A 220 5.80 22.02 23.36
N GLY A 221 5.81 22.91 22.37
CA GLY A 221 7.02 23.25 21.60
C GLY A 221 7.38 22.29 20.47
N HIS A 222 6.58 21.24 20.23
CA HIS A 222 6.80 20.25 19.17
C HIS A 222 5.76 20.40 18.06
N ASN A 223 6.22 20.44 16.82
CA ASN A 223 5.35 20.49 15.65
C ASN A 223 4.79 19.11 15.32
N TYR A 224 3.57 19.08 14.78
CA TYR A 224 2.89 17.88 14.32
C TYR A 224 2.02 18.21 13.11
N THR A 225 1.78 17.21 12.27
CA THR A 225 0.75 17.28 11.23
C THR A 225 -0.21 16.11 11.35
N ILE A 226 -1.50 16.40 11.50
CA ILE A 226 -2.57 15.42 11.35
C ILE A 226 -2.98 15.34 9.89
N ILE A 227 -3.05 14.13 9.37
CA ILE A 227 -3.64 13.81 8.07
C ILE A 227 -5.07 13.36 8.33
N ASP A 228 -6.03 14.22 8.03
CA ASP A 228 -7.43 13.98 8.28
C ASP A 228 -8.09 13.23 7.10
N THR A 229 -8.45 11.97 7.35
CA THR A 229 -9.15 11.13 6.38
C THR A 229 -10.62 11.50 6.19
N ALA A 230 -11.21 12.24 7.15
CA ALA A 230 -12.63 12.53 7.19
C ALA A 230 -12.95 13.81 8.00
N GLY A 231 -12.72 14.97 7.37
CA GLY A 231 -13.71 16.04 7.35
C GLY A 231 -13.92 16.87 8.61
N VAL A 232 -12.91 17.08 9.46
CA VAL A 232 -13.05 17.96 10.64
C VAL A 232 -13.40 19.41 10.25
N ARG A 233 -12.95 19.90 9.09
CA ARG A 233 -13.30 21.25 8.59
C ARG A 233 -14.66 21.36 7.89
N ARG A 234 -15.36 20.26 7.56
CA ARG A 234 -16.63 20.33 6.79
C ARG A 234 -17.91 20.38 7.62
N ARG A 235 -17.84 20.33 8.95
CA ARG A 235 -19.05 20.27 9.80
C ARG A 235 -19.76 21.60 10.03
N SER A 236 -19.40 22.68 9.34
CA SER A 236 -20.09 23.96 9.53
C SER A 236 -21.40 24.08 8.75
N LYS A 237 -21.64 23.30 7.68
CA LYS A 237 -22.90 23.32 6.91
C LYS A 237 -23.10 22.00 6.15
N VAL A 238 -24.33 21.51 6.18
CA VAL A 238 -24.95 20.43 5.36
C VAL A 238 -25.13 19.08 6.10
N ASP A 239 -26.36 18.59 5.97
CA ASP A 239 -27.01 17.43 6.59
C ASP A 239 -26.22 16.11 6.57
N ASP A 240 -26.54 15.26 7.55
CA ASP A 240 -26.10 13.87 7.83
C ASP A 240 -26.32 12.88 6.66
N ALA A 241 -25.80 13.18 5.48
CA ALA A 241 -25.61 12.20 4.44
C ALA A 241 -24.39 11.35 4.82
N ILE A 242 -24.65 10.26 5.57
CA ILE A 242 -23.76 9.12 5.85
C ILE A 242 -22.35 9.36 5.30
N GLU A 243 -21.41 9.79 6.15
CA GLU A 243 -19.98 9.81 5.81
C GLU A 243 -19.59 8.39 5.38
N LYS A 244 -19.69 8.12 4.08
CA LYS A 244 -19.27 6.86 3.49
C LYS A 244 -17.76 6.82 3.69
N PHE A 245 -17.31 5.89 4.53
CA PHE A 245 -15.91 5.60 4.76
C PHE A 245 -15.21 5.44 3.41
N SER A 246 -14.46 6.46 2.99
CA SER A 246 -13.65 6.37 1.79
C SER A 246 -12.41 5.57 2.15
N VAL A 247 -12.39 4.35 1.66
CA VAL A 247 -11.28 3.42 1.85
C VAL A 247 -10.05 4.02 1.19
N ILE A 248 -10.15 4.51 -0.05
CA ILE A 248 -9.00 5.05 -0.77
C ILE A 248 -8.37 6.22 -0.02
N LYS A 249 -9.18 7.13 0.56
CA LYS A 249 -8.66 8.22 1.40
C LYS A 249 -7.96 7.72 2.65
N THR A 250 -8.51 6.70 3.30
CA THR A 250 -7.86 6.08 4.48
C THR A 250 -6.50 5.50 4.11
N MET A 251 -6.42 4.80 2.97
CA MET A 251 -5.18 4.19 2.49
C MET A 251 -4.15 5.25 2.11
N LYS A 252 -4.56 6.29 1.36
CA LYS A 252 -3.71 7.45 1.02
C LYS A 252 -3.16 8.13 2.28
N ALA A 253 -3.99 8.35 3.30
CA ALA A 253 -3.54 8.99 4.53
C ALA A 253 -2.55 8.13 5.31
N ILE A 254 -2.72 6.81 5.34
CA ILE A 254 -1.72 5.88 5.91
C ILE A 254 -0.43 5.97 5.09
N GLU A 255 -0.51 5.98 3.76
CA GLU A 255 0.67 6.12 2.91
C GLU A 255 1.40 7.44 3.11
N ASP A 256 0.72 8.54 3.37
CA ASP A 256 1.39 9.84 3.56
C ASP A 256 1.86 10.05 5.00
N ALA A 257 1.33 9.29 5.96
CA ALA A 257 1.72 9.37 7.36
C ALA A 257 3.07 8.69 7.63
N ASN A 258 3.75 9.16 8.68
CA ASN A 258 4.82 8.40 9.32
C ASN A 258 4.25 7.43 10.35
N VAL A 259 3.23 7.88 11.09
CA VAL A 259 2.58 7.11 12.16
C VAL A 259 1.08 7.00 11.89
N ALA A 260 0.54 5.79 11.89
CA ALA A 260 -0.90 5.58 11.93
C ALA A 260 -1.37 5.44 13.39
N VAL A 261 -2.45 6.12 13.74
CA VAL A 261 -3.15 5.97 15.02
C VAL A 261 -4.43 5.19 14.75
N LEU A 262 -4.42 3.89 15.05
CA LEU A 262 -5.59 3.03 14.89
C LEU A 262 -6.51 3.18 16.10
N VAL A 263 -7.73 3.68 15.86
CA VAL A 263 -8.75 3.87 16.88
C VAL A 263 -9.70 2.67 16.91
N LEU A 264 -9.81 2.05 18.08
CA LEU A 264 -10.75 0.97 18.38
C LEU A 264 -11.80 1.47 19.37
N ASP A 265 -12.97 0.85 19.40
CA ASP A 265 -14.04 1.16 20.36
C ASP A 265 -14.05 0.11 21.49
N ALA A 266 -13.83 0.53 22.73
CA ALA A 266 -13.81 -0.32 23.91
C ALA A 266 -15.14 -1.05 24.18
N THR A 267 -16.26 -0.51 23.67
CA THR A 267 -17.62 -1.04 23.90
C THR A 267 -18.01 -2.12 22.88
N GLN A 268 -17.25 -2.22 21.80
CA GLN A 268 -17.49 -3.14 20.69
C GLN A 268 -16.39 -4.19 20.60
N ASP A 269 -16.62 -5.18 19.76
CA ASP A 269 -15.61 -6.19 19.45
C ASP A 269 -14.61 -5.67 18.41
N VAL A 270 -13.38 -6.18 18.47
CA VAL A 270 -12.37 -6.01 17.42
C VAL A 270 -12.89 -6.72 16.18
N SER A 271 -13.35 -5.96 15.20
CA SER A 271 -13.87 -6.52 13.96
C SER A 271 -12.73 -6.98 13.05
N ASP A 272 -13.06 -7.78 12.05
CA ASP A 272 -12.11 -8.11 10.99
C ASP A 272 -11.68 -6.85 10.19
N GLN A 273 -12.47 -5.76 10.21
CA GLN A 273 -12.04 -4.48 9.63
C GLN A 273 -10.86 -3.89 10.35
N ASP A 274 -10.88 -3.93 11.68
CA ASP A 274 -9.85 -3.31 12.50
C ASP A 274 -8.51 -4.03 12.31
N ALA A 275 -8.55 -5.37 12.31
CA ALA A 275 -7.38 -6.21 12.00
C ALA A 275 -6.83 -5.95 10.60
N ARG A 276 -7.71 -5.64 9.64
CA ARG A 276 -7.31 -5.42 8.25
C ARG A 276 -6.74 -4.02 7.99
N VAL A 277 -7.30 -2.98 8.61
CA VAL A 277 -6.65 -1.65 8.61
C VAL A 277 -5.27 -1.77 9.24
N ALA A 278 -5.15 -2.49 10.36
CA ALA A 278 -3.86 -2.71 11.01
C ALA A 278 -2.88 -3.49 10.13
N GLY A 279 -3.36 -4.53 9.43
CA GLY A 279 -2.59 -5.28 8.44
C GLY A 279 -2.05 -4.38 7.34
N PHE A 280 -2.89 -3.52 6.76
CA PHE A 280 -2.46 -2.57 5.74
C PHE A 280 -1.42 -1.57 6.24
N VAL A 281 -1.55 -1.05 7.48
CA VAL A 281 -0.53 -0.19 8.09
C VAL A 281 0.83 -0.90 8.15
N LEU A 282 0.84 -2.18 8.57
CA LEU A 282 2.05 -2.99 8.66
C LEU A 282 2.66 -3.28 7.28
N GLU A 283 1.83 -3.63 6.30
CA GLU A 283 2.26 -3.88 4.91
C GLU A 283 2.73 -2.62 4.18
N THR A 284 2.21 -1.44 4.55
CA THR A 284 2.74 -0.14 4.09
C THR A 284 4.05 0.19 4.82
N GLY A 285 4.26 -0.38 6.00
CA GLY A 285 5.48 -0.21 6.80
C GLY A 285 5.45 1.05 7.67
N ARG A 286 4.27 1.57 7.97
CA ARG A 286 4.13 2.74 8.84
C ARG A 286 4.26 2.35 10.29
N ALA A 287 4.74 3.29 11.10
CA ALA A 287 4.64 3.15 12.55
C ALA A 287 3.16 3.10 12.96
N LEU A 288 2.87 2.42 14.07
CA LEU A 288 1.52 2.18 14.55
C LEU A 288 1.42 2.42 16.05
N VAL A 289 0.40 3.17 16.43
CA VAL A 289 -0.08 3.31 17.80
C VAL A 289 -1.56 2.96 17.82
N VAL A 290 -1.99 2.19 18.82
CA VAL A 290 -3.40 1.75 18.94
C VAL A 290 -4.05 2.50 20.10
N ALA A 291 -5.18 3.16 19.83
CA ALA A 291 -5.98 3.89 20.79
C ALA A 291 -7.34 3.18 20.98
N ILE A 292 -7.56 2.58 22.14
CA ILE A 292 -8.83 2.00 22.54
C ILE A 292 -9.66 3.11 23.19
N ASN A 293 -10.58 3.68 22.41
CA ASN A 293 -11.41 4.82 22.78
C ASN A 293 -12.71 4.38 23.49
N LYS A 294 -13.43 5.34 24.08
CA LYS A 294 -14.67 5.13 24.85
C LYS A 294 -14.46 4.26 26.09
N TRP A 295 -13.25 4.26 26.66
CA TRP A 295 -12.90 3.41 27.79
C TRP A 295 -13.72 3.73 29.05
N GLU A 296 -14.13 4.97 29.22
CA GLU A 296 -14.92 5.50 30.33
C GLU A 296 -16.33 4.93 30.40
N VAL A 297 -16.95 4.61 29.25
CA VAL A 297 -18.31 4.05 29.19
C VAL A 297 -18.32 2.53 29.09
N ALA A 298 -17.18 1.89 28.84
CA ALA A 298 -17.09 0.44 28.75
C ALA A 298 -17.22 -0.22 30.13
N THR A 299 -18.09 -1.23 30.23
CA THR A 299 -18.24 -2.07 31.42
C THR A 299 -16.99 -2.94 31.66
N GLU A 300 -16.82 -3.47 32.86
CA GLU A 300 -15.70 -4.37 33.18
C GLU A 300 -15.66 -5.60 32.25
N GLU A 301 -16.82 -6.18 31.95
CA GLU A 301 -16.95 -7.29 31.00
C GLU A 301 -16.48 -6.90 29.59
N GLN A 302 -16.89 -5.73 29.09
CA GLN A 302 -16.46 -5.22 27.78
C GLN A 302 -14.95 -4.98 27.74
N ARG A 303 -14.38 -4.39 28.81
CA ARG A 303 -12.94 -4.13 28.94
C ARG A 303 -12.11 -5.41 28.93
N ASP A 304 -12.59 -6.47 29.56
CA ASP A 304 -11.89 -7.76 29.54
C ASP A 304 -12.07 -8.49 28.22
N ARG A 305 -13.24 -8.35 27.58
CA ARG A 305 -13.50 -8.90 26.25
C ARG A 305 -12.59 -8.28 25.20
N ILE A 306 -12.49 -6.95 25.12
CA ILE A 306 -11.64 -6.27 24.14
C ILE A 306 -10.15 -6.62 24.33
N LYS A 307 -9.66 -6.72 25.58
CA LYS A 307 -8.28 -7.16 25.86
C LYS A 307 -8.00 -8.56 25.30
N ARG A 308 -8.92 -9.52 25.51
CA ARG A 308 -8.79 -10.88 24.96
C ARG A 308 -8.83 -10.88 23.45
N GLU A 309 -9.69 -10.08 22.85
CA GLU A 309 -9.79 -9.98 21.39
C GLU A 309 -8.56 -9.33 20.75
N ILE A 310 -8.00 -8.29 21.36
CA ILE A 310 -6.72 -7.70 20.94
C ILE A 310 -5.62 -8.76 20.96
N ALA A 311 -5.50 -9.51 22.06
CA ALA A 311 -4.50 -10.57 22.18
C ALA A 311 -4.67 -11.70 21.14
N ARG A 312 -5.90 -11.95 20.66
CA ARG A 312 -6.20 -12.99 19.68
C ARG A 312 -6.08 -12.52 18.23
N LYS A 313 -6.71 -11.38 17.90
CA LYS A 313 -6.87 -10.88 16.53
C LYS A 313 -5.74 -9.93 16.11
N LEU A 314 -5.10 -9.24 17.05
CA LEU A 314 -4.06 -8.23 16.79
C LEU A 314 -2.68 -8.64 17.36
N ALA A 315 -2.46 -9.95 17.56
CA ALA A 315 -1.20 -10.50 18.09
C ALA A 315 0.04 -10.12 17.25
N PHE A 316 -0.16 -9.87 15.95
CA PHE A 316 0.90 -9.46 15.02
C PHE A 316 1.34 -7.98 15.20
N LEU A 317 0.70 -7.23 16.10
CA LEU A 317 1.02 -5.84 16.45
C LEU A 317 1.80 -5.74 17.77
N ASP A 318 2.61 -6.74 18.09
CA ASP A 318 3.42 -6.82 19.31
C ASP A 318 4.36 -5.61 19.51
N PHE A 319 4.80 -4.99 18.41
CA PHE A 319 5.61 -3.78 18.42
C PHE A 319 4.82 -2.51 18.76
N ALA A 320 3.49 -2.49 18.58
CA ALA A 320 2.67 -1.30 18.76
C ALA A 320 2.32 -1.03 20.24
N LYS A 321 2.22 0.25 20.61
CA LYS A 321 1.73 0.65 21.95
C LYS A 321 0.21 0.77 21.94
N PHE A 322 -0.43 0.25 22.98
CA PHE A 322 -1.87 0.31 23.21
C PHE A 322 -2.20 1.32 24.31
N HIS A 323 -3.12 2.23 24.02
CA HIS A 323 -3.58 3.27 24.95
C HIS A 323 -5.08 3.16 25.17
N TYR A 324 -5.51 3.20 26.43
CA TYR A 324 -6.92 3.25 26.79
C TYR A 324 -7.30 4.70 27.04
N ILE A 325 -8.18 5.25 26.20
CA ILE A 325 -8.47 6.68 26.18
C ILE A 325 -9.97 6.95 26.24
N SER A 326 -10.29 8.19 26.65
CA SER A 326 -11.58 8.82 26.39
C SER A 326 -11.32 10.07 25.58
N ALA A 327 -11.58 9.99 24.27
CA ALA A 327 -11.50 11.16 23.40
C ALA A 327 -12.47 12.26 23.86
N LEU A 328 -13.67 11.88 24.31
CA LEU A 328 -14.68 12.84 24.76
C LEU A 328 -14.25 13.61 26.02
N GLN A 329 -13.59 12.94 26.96
CA GLN A 329 -13.10 13.56 28.21
C GLN A 329 -11.65 14.06 28.11
N GLY A 330 -10.97 13.85 26.98
CA GLY A 330 -9.53 14.14 26.81
C GLY A 330 -8.58 13.25 27.62
N LYS A 331 -9.09 12.22 28.33
CA LYS A 331 -8.26 11.36 29.19
C LYS A 331 -7.40 10.40 28.36
N GLY A 332 -6.10 10.34 28.67
CA GLY A 332 -5.14 9.44 28.01
C GLY A 332 -4.66 9.93 26.63
N VAL A 333 -5.17 11.06 26.13
CA VAL A 333 -4.71 11.67 24.85
C VAL A 333 -3.27 12.17 24.97
N GLY A 334 -2.83 12.61 26.16
CA GLY A 334 -1.44 13.03 26.37
C GLY A 334 -0.41 11.91 26.21
N ASP A 335 -0.69 10.73 26.74
CA ASP A 335 0.21 9.56 26.66
C ASP A 335 0.29 8.99 25.23
N LEU A 336 -0.78 9.19 24.45
CA LEU A 336 -0.84 8.86 23.03
C LEU A 336 0.27 9.58 22.25
N PHE A 337 0.44 10.88 22.47
CA PHE A 337 1.48 11.69 21.81
C PHE A 337 2.90 11.23 22.13
N ALA A 338 3.19 10.94 23.41
CA ALA A 338 4.50 10.39 23.78
C ALA A 338 4.81 9.09 23.03
N SER A 339 3.79 8.30 22.73
CA SER A 339 3.93 7.08 21.92
C SER A 339 4.03 7.35 20.42
N ILE A 340 3.34 8.37 19.91
CA ILE A 340 3.51 8.85 18.52
C ILE A 340 4.96 9.32 18.30
N ASP A 341 5.50 10.11 19.22
CA ASP A 341 6.88 10.61 19.15
C ASP A 341 7.89 9.45 19.17
N GLN A 342 7.70 8.50 20.09
CA GLN A 342 8.56 7.33 20.17
C GLN A 342 8.48 6.47 18.91
N ALA A 343 7.27 6.23 18.39
CA ALA A 343 7.05 5.44 17.19
C ALA A 343 7.67 6.12 15.96
N TYR A 344 7.51 7.44 15.83
CA TYR A 344 8.15 8.25 14.79
C TYR A 344 9.68 8.20 14.88
N ALA A 345 10.24 8.42 16.07
CA ALA A 345 11.69 8.37 16.30
C ALA A 345 12.26 6.98 15.99
N ALA A 346 11.55 5.91 16.36
CA ALA A 346 11.94 4.54 16.02
C ALA A 346 11.84 4.27 14.51
N ALA A 347 10.81 4.79 13.84
CA ALA A 347 10.63 4.62 12.39
C ALA A 347 11.72 5.36 11.58
N MET A 348 12.16 6.52 12.07
CA MET A 348 13.15 7.40 11.43
C MET A 348 14.59 7.18 11.92
N ILE A 349 14.83 6.18 12.77
CA ILE A 349 16.14 5.94 13.36
C ILE A 349 17.22 5.70 12.29
N LYS A 350 18.38 6.35 12.45
CA LYS A 350 19.58 6.07 11.65
C LYS A 350 20.49 5.11 12.41
N ILE A 351 20.70 3.92 11.86
CA ILE A 351 21.50 2.86 12.47
C ILE A 351 22.78 2.67 11.65
N PRO A 352 23.97 2.95 12.21
CA PRO A 352 25.24 2.75 11.52
C PRO A 352 25.46 1.29 11.08
N THR A 353 26.00 1.11 9.87
CA THR A 353 26.38 -0.20 9.28
C THR A 353 27.18 -1.10 10.22
N PRO A 354 28.17 -0.61 11.01
CA PRO A 354 28.88 -1.47 11.96
C PRO A 354 27.99 -2.05 13.06
N LYS A 355 27.02 -1.28 13.56
CA LYS A 355 26.07 -1.76 14.58
C LYS A 355 25.14 -2.82 14.00
N LEU A 356 24.61 -2.60 12.80
CA LEU A 356 23.77 -3.57 12.08
C LEU A 356 24.52 -4.88 11.83
N THR A 357 25.75 -4.79 11.35
CA THR A 357 26.57 -5.97 11.04
C THR A 357 26.93 -6.75 12.31
N ARG A 358 27.21 -6.06 13.42
CA ARG A 358 27.46 -6.72 14.71
C ARG A 358 26.23 -7.47 15.23
N VAL A 359 25.04 -6.88 15.12
CA VAL A 359 23.79 -7.55 15.51
C VAL A 359 23.51 -8.76 14.60
N LEU A 360 23.75 -8.63 13.29
CA LEU A 360 23.65 -9.75 12.36
C LEU A 360 24.57 -10.92 12.75
N GLN A 361 25.83 -10.63 13.10
CA GLN A 361 26.78 -11.65 13.54
C GLN A 361 26.32 -12.36 14.82
N LEU A 362 25.83 -11.60 15.81
CA LEU A 362 25.27 -12.16 17.04
C LEU A 362 24.05 -13.07 16.77
N ALA A 363 23.19 -12.68 15.81
CA ALA A 363 22.05 -13.49 15.40
C ALA A 363 22.52 -14.80 14.74
N LEU A 364 23.55 -14.75 13.88
CA LEU A 364 24.12 -15.92 13.22
C LEU A 364 24.79 -16.89 14.21
N GLU A 365 25.48 -16.36 15.22
CA GLU A 365 26.09 -17.16 16.29
C GLU A 365 25.04 -17.91 17.10
N ARG A 366 23.92 -17.24 17.41
CA ARG A 366 22.82 -17.85 18.14
C ARG A 366 22.06 -18.87 17.30
N GLN A 367 21.80 -18.56 16.03
CA GLN A 367 21.05 -19.42 15.13
C GLN A 367 21.51 -19.22 13.69
N GLN A 368 22.20 -20.21 13.14
CA GLN A 368 22.59 -20.17 11.72
C GLN A 368 21.38 -20.41 10.80
N PRO A 369 21.38 -19.84 9.58
CA PRO A 369 20.36 -20.16 8.59
C PRO A 369 20.39 -21.65 8.27
N PRO A 370 19.20 -22.28 8.09
CA PRO A 370 19.14 -23.69 7.74
C PRO A 370 19.74 -23.93 6.35
N LEU A 371 20.11 -25.19 6.10
CA LEU A 371 20.52 -25.62 4.76
C LEU A 371 19.32 -25.63 3.82
N SER A 372 19.48 -25.07 2.62
CA SER A 372 18.55 -25.25 1.50
C SER A 372 19.17 -26.25 0.55
N GLY A 373 18.67 -27.48 0.56
CA GLY A 373 19.32 -28.61 -0.12
C GLY A 373 20.75 -28.83 0.39
N ARG A 374 21.75 -28.54 -0.45
CA ARG A 374 23.19 -28.66 -0.10
C ARG A 374 23.87 -27.33 0.23
N ILE A 375 23.19 -26.20 0.08
CA ILE A 375 23.78 -24.88 0.19
C ILE A 375 23.33 -24.22 1.50
N ARG A 376 24.29 -23.74 2.30
CA ARG A 376 24.01 -22.85 3.43
C ARG A 376 24.14 -21.40 2.98
N PRO A 377 23.08 -20.58 3.09
CA PRO A 377 23.19 -19.14 2.87
C PRO A 377 24.27 -18.52 3.76
N LYS A 378 25.10 -17.63 3.21
CA LYS A 378 26.16 -16.95 3.96
C LYS A 378 25.87 -15.46 4.03
N LEU A 379 25.33 -15.01 5.15
CA LEU A 379 25.05 -13.60 5.44
C LEU A 379 26.35 -12.96 5.95
N ARG A 380 26.86 -11.92 5.28
CA ARG A 380 28.19 -11.34 5.53
C ARG A 380 28.14 -10.02 6.28
N TYR A 381 27.31 -9.09 5.84
CA TYR A 381 27.17 -7.78 6.47
C TYR A 381 25.77 -7.21 6.21
N ALA A 382 25.40 -6.19 6.97
CA ALA A 382 24.13 -5.49 6.84
C ALA A 382 24.31 -3.97 6.91
N HIS A 383 23.54 -3.25 6.08
CA HIS A 383 23.44 -1.79 6.12
C HIS A 383 21.98 -1.36 6.12
N GLN A 384 21.71 -0.10 6.47
CA GLN A 384 20.36 0.45 6.42
C GLN A 384 20.03 0.90 4.99
N GLY A 385 18.97 0.35 4.41
CA GLY A 385 18.51 0.69 3.06
C GLY A 385 17.39 1.73 3.00
N GLY A 386 16.79 2.08 4.15
CA GLY A 386 15.70 3.06 4.23
C GLY A 386 15.24 3.32 5.65
N SER A 387 14.38 4.33 5.79
CA SER A 387 13.68 4.73 7.01
C SER A 387 12.17 4.79 6.75
N ASN A 388 11.39 4.71 7.83
CA ASN A 388 9.92 4.75 7.80
C ASN A 388 9.27 3.72 6.84
N PRO A 389 9.50 2.40 7.05
CA PRO A 389 10.14 1.79 8.22
C PRO A 389 11.66 1.62 8.06
N PRO A 390 12.41 1.36 9.14
CA PRO A 390 13.80 0.94 9.04
C PRO A 390 13.92 -0.33 8.19
N VAL A 391 14.70 -0.25 7.10
CA VAL A 391 14.99 -1.40 6.23
C VAL A 391 16.43 -1.82 6.44
N VAL A 392 16.63 -3.07 6.86
CA VAL A 392 17.96 -3.68 7.00
C VAL A 392 18.25 -4.52 5.76
N VAL A 393 19.21 -4.08 4.97
CA VAL A 393 19.65 -4.77 3.75
C VAL A 393 20.86 -5.65 4.07
N VAL A 394 20.65 -6.96 3.99
CA VAL A 394 21.66 -7.99 4.24
C VAL A 394 22.31 -8.41 2.92
N HIS A 395 23.64 -8.50 2.95
CA HIS A 395 24.47 -8.93 1.84
C HIS A 395 25.16 -10.24 2.14
N GLY A 396 25.42 -11.03 1.10
CA GLY A 396 25.95 -12.37 1.26
C GLY A 396 25.79 -13.24 0.03
N ASN A 397 25.98 -14.54 0.21
CA ASN A 397 25.91 -15.54 -0.85
C ASN A 397 24.70 -16.45 -0.65
N ALA A 398 24.10 -16.91 -1.75
CA ALA A 398 22.95 -17.81 -1.77
C ALA A 398 21.79 -17.32 -0.89
N LEU A 399 21.49 -16.02 -0.95
CA LEU A 399 20.48 -15.40 -0.09
C LEU A 399 19.04 -15.75 -0.52
N GLU A 400 18.85 -16.12 -1.79
CA GLU A 400 17.60 -16.67 -2.32
C GLU A 400 17.17 -17.97 -1.63
N ASN A 401 18.10 -18.62 -0.93
CA ASN A 401 17.88 -19.86 -0.20
C ASN A 401 17.56 -19.63 1.29
N VAL A 402 17.43 -18.38 1.75
CA VAL A 402 17.05 -18.09 3.13
C VAL A 402 15.52 -18.23 3.27
N PRO A 403 15.01 -19.15 4.11
CA PRO A 403 13.57 -19.35 4.24
C PRO A 403 12.89 -18.21 5.01
N ALA A 404 11.61 -17.97 4.74
CA ALA A 404 10.83 -16.89 5.35
C ALA A 404 10.79 -16.94 6.90
N SER A 405 10.87 -18.14 7.50
CA SER A 405 10.99 -18.27 8.96
C SER A 405 12.24 -17.61 9.52
N TYR A 406 13.36 -17.70 8.79
CA TYR A 406 14.62 -17.06 9.17
C TYR A 406 14.59 -15.55 8.93
N TRP A 407 13.79 -15.07 7.97
CA TRP A 407 13.54 -13.63 7.77
C TRP A 407 12.91 -13.03 9.04
N ARG A 408 11.80 -13.63 9.50
CA ARG A 408 11.10 -13.18 10.71
C ARG A 408 11.98 -13.25 11.96
N TYR A 409 12.82 -14.27 12.06
CA TYR A 409 13.81 -14.38 13.14
C TYR A 409 14.76 -13.19 13.16
N LEU A 410 15.32 -12.79 12.00
CA LEU A 410 16.19 -11.63 11.92
C LEU A 410 15.44 -10.33 12.22
N GLU A 411 14.25 -10.14 11.65
CA GLU A 411 13.41 -8.95 11.90
C GLU A 411 13.15 -8.76 13.39
N HIS A 412 12.66 -9.80 14.08
CA HIS A 412 12.41 -9.77 15.51
C HIS A 412 13.70 -9.56 16.32
N THR A 413 14.82 -10.15 15.90
CA THR A 413 16.12 -9.97 16.58
C THR A 413 16.62 -8.53 16.47
N PHE A 414 16.55 -7.93 15.28
CA PHE A 414 16.92 -6.53 15.06
C PHE A 414 15.99 -5.59 15.83
N MET A 415 14.66 -5.78 15.73
CA MET A 415 13.68 -4.98 16.49
C MET A 415 13.97 -4.98 17.98
N LYS A 416 14.17 -6.18 18.56
CA LYS A 416 14.41 -6.33 20.00
C LYS A 416 15.72 -5.67 20.44
N LEU A 417 16.81 -5.88 19.71
CA LEU A 417 18.13 -5.37 20.09
C LEU A 417 18.26 -3.85 19.90
N PHE A 418 17.57 -3.28 18.90
CA PHE A 418 17.50 -1.83 18.73
C PHE A 418 16.36 -1.17 19.51
N LYS A 419 15.57 -1.95 20.26
CA LYS A 419 14.43 -1.47 21.06
C LYS A 419 13.45 -0.65 20.21
N LEU A 420 13.22 -1.10 18.98
CA LEU A 420 12.28 -0.44 18.07
C LEU A 420 10.87 -0.73 18.56
N GLN A 421 10.21 0.29 19.10
CA GLN A 421 8.84 0.24 19.58
C GLN A 421 7.98 1.17 18.73
N GLY A 422 6.79 0.72 18.37
CA GLY A 422 5.84 1.46 17.55
C GLY A 422 6.13 1.43 16.05
N THR A 423 7.22 0.80 15.58
CA THR A 423 7.50 0.64 14.14
C THR A 423 7.80 -0.81 13.80
N PRO A 424 7.36 -1.31 12.63
CA PRO A 424 7.91 -2.54 12.08
C PRO A 424 9.35 -2.31 11.58
N LEU A 425 10.08 -3.41 11.36
CA LEU A 425 11.38 -3.43 10.69
C LEU A 425 11.32 -4.44 9.55
N ARG A 426 11.94 -4.09 8.40
CA ARG A 426 12.01 -4.99 7.25
C ARG A 426 13.42 -5.48 7.04
N VAL A 427 13.57 -6.80 6.81
CA VAL A 427 14.83 -7.36 6.33
C VAL A 427 14.73 -7.63 4.84
N GLN A 428 15.69 -7.11 4.07
CA GLN A 428 15.82 -7.37 2.65
C GLN A 428 17.17 -8.04 2.36
N PHE A 429 17.17 -8.93 1.38
CA PHE A 429 18.39 -9.58 0.91
C PHE A 429 18.78 -9.05 -0.45
N LYS A 430 19.95 -8.43 -0.55
CA LYS A 430 20.45 -7.95 -1.83
C LYS A 430 21.31 -9.02 -2.47
N LYS A 431 20.87 -9.52 -3.62
CA LYS A 431 21.65 -10.47 -4.43
C LYS A 431 22.97 -9.80 -4.79
N SER A 432 24.09 -10.42 -4.44
CA SER A 432 25.35 -10.10 -5.10
C SER A 432 25.21 -10.64 -6.53
N GLU A 433 25.19 -9.77 -7.54
CA GLU A 433 25.44 -10.23 -8.91
C GLU A 433 26.78 -10.96 -8.89
N ASN A 434 26.77 -12.25 -9.20
CA ASN A 434 27.99 -13.02 -9.25
C ASN A 434 28.70 -12.64 -10.57
N PRO A 435 29.83 -11.91 -10.55
CA PRO A 435 30.48 -11.42 -11.77
C PRO A 435 30.97 -12.56 -12.68
N PHE A 436 31.04 -13.78 -12.13
CA PHE A 436 31.48 -14.99 -12.82
C PHE A 436 30.33 -15.82 -13.40
N GLU A 437 29.06 -15.49 -13.11
CA GLU A 437 27.89 -16.23 -13.63
C GLU A 437 27.80 -16.08 -15.15
N ALA A 438 27.96 -14.85 -15.66
CA ALA A 438 28.04 -14.58 -17.10
C ALA A 438 29.24 -15.26 -17.79
N LYS A 439 30.33 -15.49 -17.05
CA LYS A 439 31.54 -16.17 -17.54
C LYS A 439 31.36 -17.69 -17.57
N ALA A 440 30.76 -18.25 -16.53
CA ALA A 440 30.41 -19.67 -16.42
C ALA A 440 29.31 -20.08 -17.41
N GLU A 441 28.37 -19.19 -17.70
CA GLU A 441 27.32 -19.39 -18.71
C GLU A 441 27.91 -19.38 -20.13
N LYS A 442 28.84 -18.45 -20.42
CA LYS A 442 29.66 -18.46 -21.66
C LYS A 442 30.52 -19.72 -21.79
N GLU A 443 31.11 -20.22 -20.70
CA GLU A 443 31.91 -21.45 -20.71
C GLU A 443 31.06 -22.72 -20.86
N ARG A 444 29.87 -22.76 -20.25
CA ARG A 444 28.88 -23.83 -20.47
C ARG A 444 28.36 -23.83 -21.90
N ALA A 445 28.05 -22.67 -22.47
CA ALA A 445 27.65 -22.54 -23.87
C ALA A 445 28.76 -23.03 -24.84
N LYS A 446 30.03 -22.78 -24.52
CA LYS A 446 31.18 -23.29 -25.29
C LYS A 446 31.36 -24.81 -25.19
N ARG A 447 30.99 -25.43 -24.06
CA ARG A 447 31.11 -26.89 -23.86
C ARG A 447 30.01 -27.70 -24.55
N VAL A 448 28.88 -27.08 -24.93
CA VAL A 448 27.74 -27.77 -25.58
C VAL A 448 27.94 -27.91 -27.11
N HIS A 449 29.01 -27.37 -27.71
CA HIS A 449 29.33 -27.56 -29.14
C HIS A 449 30.72 -28.17 -29.44
N PRO A 450 31.01 -29.44 -29.07
CA PRO A 450 32.12 -30.18 -29.68
C PRO A 450 31.68 -31.10 -30.82
N GLY A 451 30.37 -31.27 -31.07
CA GLY A 451 29.85 -32.38 -31.90
C GLY A 451 29.68 -32.16 -33.40
N ARG A 452 29.69 -30.92 -33.92
CA ARG A 452 29.25 -30.66 -35.30
C ARG A 452 30.35 -30.46 -36.36
N ARG A 453 31.62 -30.69 -36.02
CA ARG A 453 32.74 -30.54 -36.96
C ARG A 453 33.33 -31.84 -37.53
N LYS A 454 32.83 -33.03 -37.14
CA LYS A 454 33.32 -34.32 -37.65
C LYS A 454 32.47 -35.01 -38.73
N GLN A 455 31.33 -34.44 -39.15
CA GLN A 455 30.49 -35.02 -40.23
C GLN A 455 30.60 -34.31 -41.59
N ALA A 456 31.37 -33.22 -41.71
CA ALA A 456 31.50 -32.50 -42.99
C ALA A 456 32.66 -32.99 -43.89
N ASN A 457 33.54 -33.88 -43.41
CA ASN A 457 34.70 -34.40 -44.18
C ASN A 457 34.57 -35.87 -44.62
N ALA A 458 33.40 -36.51 -44.46
CA ALA A 458 33.18 -37.90 -44.89
C ALA A 458 32.26 -38.02 -46.13
N ALA A 459 31.91 -36.91 -46.78
CA ALA A 459 31.08 -36.88 -48.00
C ALA A 459 31.84 -36.36 -49.24
N LYS A 460 33.18 -36.35 -49.19
CA LYS A 460 34.07 -36.12 -50.33
C LYS A 460 35.25 -37.10 -50.22
N GLY A 461 35.01 -38.34 -50.65
CA GLY A 461 35.98 -39.41 -50.74
C GLY A 461 35.44 -40.45 -51.69
#